data_AF-A0A505GY51-F1
#
_entry.id   AF-A0A505GY51-F1
#
_cell.length_a   1.000
_cell.length_b   1.000
_cell.length_c   1.000
_cell.angle_alpha   90.00
_cell.angle_beta   90.00
_cell.angle_gamma   90.00
#
_symmetry.space_group_name_H-M   'P 1'
#
loop_
_entity.id
_entity.type
_entity.pdbx_description
1 polymer ?
#
loop_
_entity_poly.entity_id
_entity_poly.type
_entity_poly.pdbx_seq_one_letter_code
_entity_poly.pdbx_strand_id
1 'polypeptide(L)'
;MSMRIGVVGLGRIGQLHARNVVLEAPDAELVLIGRSVDRLDATRKSLTVSLSAESEVEAEPKISMRTLSDAWADGLDGVIISTSTGTHPDLTRYAVEHGVPCLVEKPLSLDLAEIPQLSEQLESHGVPIMVAFHRRYDEGHQRLRQRIRSGSMGPIRLIHAVNHDHRHVDPDYIPHSGGIWRDLLIHDFDTIPWLLDDRPVSVYATGGVLDAEVYSDCDDFDTASAVITFASGSQALVSGGRNVASGQDVATSVYGSDAAFSAGVDDHTPVEPLESGTAPSVTTYEDFMDRFAATFRGEIRHFLAMVRGETDSLTPPSAGIVAARLAMAAEESARTGRPTRIEW
;
A
#
# COMPACT_ATOMS: atom_id res chain seq x y z
N MET A 1 -23.79 19.91 5.84
CA MET A 1 -22.59 20.68 5.44
C MET A 1 -21.82 19.84 4.45
N SER A 2 -21.06 20.46 3.54
CA SER A 2 -20.17 19.71 2.63
C SER A 2 -19.00 19.14 3.44
N MET A 3 -18.62 17.89 3.14
CA MET A 3 -17.55 17.17 3.82
C MET A 3 -16.19 17.85 3.57
N ARG A 4 -15.32 17.91 4.59
CA ARG A 4 -13.99 18.52 4.51
C ARG A 4 -12.93 17.45 4.71
N ILE A 5 -12.22 17.10 3.63
CA ILE A 5 -11.20 16.06 3.64
C ILE A 5 -9.81 16.68 3.55
N GLY A 6 -8.99 16.45 4.57
CA GLY A 6 -7.60 16.90 4.62
C GLY A 6 -6.65 15.93 3.90
N VAL A 7 -5.61 16.46 3.26
CA VAL A 7 -4.46 15.67 2.80
C VAL A 7 -3.18 16.29 3.35
N VAL A 8 -2.49 15.56 4.22
CA VAL A 8 -1.22 15.96 4.85
C VAL A 8 -0.06 15.29 4.11
N GLY A 9 0.85 16.10 3.58
CA GLY A 9 2.01 15.61 2.80
C GLY A 9 1.70 15.48 1.32
N LEU A 10 2.30 16.35 0.50
CA LEU A 10 1.95 16.53 -0.92
C LEU A 10 3.06 16.06 -1.87
N GLY A 11 3.67 14.92 -1.52
CA GLY A 11 4.53 14.17 -2.45
C GLY A 11 3.73 13.51 -3.57
N ARG A 12 4.35 12.57 -4.30
CA ARG A 12 3.71 11.85 -5.42
C ARG A 12 2.37 11.22 -5.01
N ILE A 13 2.38 10.42 -3.92
CA ILE A 13 1.19 9.76 -3.39
C ILE A 13 0.15 10.74 -2.85
N GLY A 14 0.57 11.76 -2.09
CA GLY A 14 -0.37 12.74 -1.56
C GLY A 14 -1.11 13.53 -2.63
N GLN A 15 -0.45 13.84 -3.76
CA GLN A 15 -1.11 14.47 -4.91
C GLN A 15 -2.08 13.51 -5.61
N LEU A 16 -1.75 12.22 -5.71
CA LEU A 16 -2.67 11.19 -6.21
C LEU A 16 -3.91 11.08 -5.33
N HIS A 17 -3.74 11.00 -4.00
CA HIS A 17 -4.85 10.97 -3.05
C HIS A 17 -5.72 12.22 -3.11
N ALA A 18 -5.10 13.40 -3.16
CA ALA A 18 -5.80 14.68 -3.32
C ALA A 18 -6.64 14.71 -4.61
N ARG A 19 -6.09 14.24 -5.73
CA ARG A 19 -6.83 14.08 -6.99
C ARG A 19 -8.00 13.12 -6.84
N ASN A 20 -7.77 11.96 -6.24
CA ASN A 20 -8.81 10.94 -6.08
C ASN A 20 -9.94 11.38 -5.14
N VAL A 21 -9.64 12.16 -4.09
CA VAL A 21 -10.68 12.76 -3.22
C VAL A 21 -11.62 13.65 -4.04
N VAL A 22 -11.09 14.49 -4.92
CA VAL A 22 -11.93 15.36 -5.78
C VAL A 22 -12.81 14.52 -6.71
N LEU A 23 -12.26 13.45 -7.30
CA LEU A 23 -13.00 12.61 -8.24
C LEU A 23 -14.07 11.75 -7.55
N GLU A 24 -13.82 11.26 -6.34
CA GLU A 24 -14.74 10.39 -5.59
C GLU A 24 -15.75 11.17 -4.73
N ALA A 25 -15.47 12.42 -4.41
CA ALA A 25 -16.35 13.30 -3.65
C ALA A 25 -16.34 14.73 -4.21
N PRO A 26 -16.93 14.97 -5.40
CA PRO A 26 -16.90 16.29 -6.07
C PRO A 26 -17.55 17.41 -5.24
N ASP A 27 -18.48 17.07 -4.35
CA ASP A 27 -19.14 18.02 -3.44
C ASP A 27 -18.33 18.34 -2.18
N ALA A 28 -17.25 17.60 -1.89
CA ALA A 28 -16.40 17.82 -0.72
C ALA A 28 -15.44 18.99 -0.91
N GLU A 29 -15.05 19.63 0.18
CA GLU A 29 -13.90 20.53 0.24
C GLU A 29 -12.63 19.71 0.47
N LEU A 30 -11.69 19.78 -0.48
CA LEU A 30 -10.34 19.26 -0.30
C LEU A 30 -9.49 20.32 0.43
N VAL A 31 -8.92 19.94 1.57
CA VAL A 31 -8.01 20.81 2.35
C VAL A 31 -6.59 20.28 2.20
N LEU A 32 -5.75 21.00 1.45
CA LEU A 32 -4.33 20.66 1.34
C LEU A 32 -3.58 21.13 2.60
N ILE A 33 -2.81 20.23 3.23
CA ILE A 33 -2.15 20.50 4.52
C ILE A 33 -0.65 20.26 4.41
N GLY A 34 0.15 21.25 4.80
CA GLY A 34 1.60 21.16 4.70
C GLY A 34 2.35 22.26 5.45
N ARG A 35 3.68 22.17 5.49
CA ARG A 35 4.53 23.12 6.22
C ARG A 35 4.87 24.40 5.45
N SER A 36 4.78 24.35 4.11
CA SER A 36 5.19 25.45 3.23
C SER A 36 3.98 25.94 2.44
N VAL A 37 3.61 27.21 2.63
CA VAL A 37 2.53 27.87 1.89
C VAL A 37 2.81 27.89 0.39
N ASP A 38 4.06 28.15 -0.01
CA ASP A 38 4.45 28.17 -1.42
C ASP A 38 4.27 26.80 -2.09
N ARG A 39 4.66 25.72 -1.40
CA ARG A 39 4.42 24.35 -1.91
C ARG A 39 2.93 24.03 -1.98
N LEU A 40 2.15 24.45 -0.99
CA LEU A 40 0.69 24.27 -0.99
C LEU A 40 0.05 24.96 -2.19
N ASP A 41 0.40 26.22 -2.45
CA ASP A 41 -0.16 26.98 -3.57
C ASP A 41 0.28 26.42 -4.92
N ALA A 42 1.54 25.97 -5.04
CA ALA A 42 2.03 25.28 -6.24
C ALA A 42 1.25 23.97 -6.49
N THR A 43 1.08 23.13 -5.47
CA THR A 43 0.30 21.89 -5.59
C THR A 43 -1.16 22.18 -5.92
N ARG A 44 -1.80 23.15 -5.25
CA ARG A 44 -3.18 23.56 -5.55
C ARG A 44 -3.33 23.94 -7.02
N LYS A 45 -2.47 24.81 -7.54
CA LYS A 45 -2.48 25.22 -8.95
C LYS A 45 -2.30 24.04 -9.90
N SER A 46 -1.30 23.19 -9.64
CA SER A 46 -1.04 22.00 -10.47
C SER A 46 -2.23 21.05 -10.49
N LEU A 47 -2.83 20.81 -9.32
CA LEU A 47 -3.99 19.94 -9.15
C LEU A 47 -5.22 20.50 -9.87
N THR A 48 -5.51 21.81 -9.73
CA THR A 48 -6.60 22.47 -10.46
C THR A 48 -6.44 22.35 -11.97
N VAL A 49 -5.22 22.58 -12.50
CA VAL A 49 -4.94 22.43 -13.93
C VAL A 49 -5.14 20.99 -14.38
N SER A 50 -4.58 20.02 -13.66
CA SER A 50 -4.73 18.60 -13.99
C SER A 50 -6.19 18.17 -13.99
N LEU A 51 -6.96 18.55 -12.97
CA LEU A 51 -8.38 18.19 -12.85
C LEU A 51 -9.25 18.88 -13.91
N SER A 52 -8.90 20.09 -14.35
CA SER A 52 -9.64 20.77 -15.42
C SER A 52 -9.53 20.08 -16.79
N ALA A 53 -8.52 19.24 -16.97
CA ALA A 53 -8.36 18.42 -18.17
C ALA A 53 -9.12 17.07 -18.09
N GLU A 54 -9.66 16.72 -16.91
CA GLU A 54 -10.41 15.49 -16.70
C GLU A 54 -11.87 15.66 -17.12
N SER A 55 -12.36 14.79 -18.01
CA SER A 55 -13.77 14.85 -18.45
C SER A 55 -14.78 14.55 -17.34
N GLU A 56 -14.36 13.89 -16.26
CA GLU A 56 -15.20 13.56 -15.10
C GLU A 56 -15.49 14.77 -14.19
N VAL A 57 -14.75 15.88 -14.35
CA VAL A 57 -14.86 17.07 -13.48
C VAL A 57 -15.77 18.11 -14.12
N GLU A 58 -17.05 18.12 -13.71
CA GLU A 58 -18.07 19.02 -14.28
C GLU A 58 -18.04 20.44 -13.70
N ALA A 59 -17.48 20.62 -12.51
CA ALA A 59 -17.42 21.90 -11.79
C ALA A 59 -16.05 22.13 -11.16
N GLU A 60 -15.69 23.39 -10.94
CA GLU A 60 -14.43 23.75 -10.29
C GLU A 60 -14.40 23.19 -8.85
N PRO A 61 -13.38 22.38 -8.49
CA PRO A 61 -13.32 21.76 -7.18
C PRO A 61 -13.03 22.77 -6.07
N LYS A 62 -13.63 22.55 -4.90
CA LYS A 62 -13.37 23.37 -3.71
C LYS A 62 -12.06 22.93 -3.06
N ILE A 63 -10.98 23.66 -3.33
CA ILE A 63 -9.66 23.36 -2.77
C ILE A 63 -9.19 24.52 -1.89
N SER A 64 -9.01 24.25 -0.60
CA SER A 64 -8.41 25.18 0.35
C SER A 64 -7.05 24.69 0.84
N MET A 65 -6.32 25.53 1.57
CA MET A 65 -4.99 25.23 2.06
C MET A 65 -4.88 25.57 3.54
N ARG A 66 -4.14 24.76 4.28
CA ARG A 66 -3.88 24.94 5.71
C ARG A 66 -2.41 24.63 6.01
N THR A 67 -1.79 25.43 6.86
CA THR A 67 -0.45 25.10 7.37
C THR A 67 -0.56 24.04 8.46
N LEU A 68 0.42 23.15 8.54
CA LEU A 68 0.53 22.19 9.64
C LEU A 68 0.85 22.98 10.94
N SER A 69 -0.12 23.06 11.85
CA SER A 69 -0.10 23.80 13.12
C SER A 69 -0.92 23.06 14.18
N ASP A 70 -0.96 23.54 15.42
CA ASP A 70 -1.70 22.87 16.53
C ASP A 70 -3.23 22.85 16.38
N ALA A 71 -3.77 23.36 15.26
CA ALA A 71 -5.19 23.33 14.91
C ALA A 71 -5.41 22.75 13.50
N TRP A 72 -4.46 21.95 12.99
CA TRP A 72 -4.50 21.54 11.58
C TRP A 72 -5.67 20.60 11.27
N ALA A 73 -6.17 19.84 12.26
CA ALA A 73 -7.29 18.91 12.09
C ALA A 73 -8.67 19.58 12.28
N ASP A 74 -8.72 20.83 12.75
CA ASP A 74 -9.98 21.46 13.17
C ASP A 74 -11.01 21.54 12.04
N GLY A 75 -12.18 20.96 12.31
CA GLY A 75 -13.34 20.92 11.42
C GLY A 75 -13.14 20.07 10.16
N LEU A 76 -12.15 19.17 10.13
CA LEU A 76 -12.06 18.13 9.11
C LEU A 76 -13.02 16.99 9.48
N ASP A 77 -13.66 16.40 8.47
CA ASP A 77 -14.45 15.18 8.62
C ASP A 77 -13.57 13.93 8.44
N GLY A 78 -12.46 14.04 7.72
CA GLY A 78 -11.46 12.98 7.59
C GLY A 78 -10.13 13.52 7.08
N VAL A 79 -9.04 12.79 7.32
CA VAL A 79 -7.69 13.15 6.85
C VAL A 79 -6.94 11.98 6.22
N ILE A 80 -6.22 12.26 5.13
CA ILE A 80 -5.23 11.37 4.53
C ILE A 80 -3.83 11.85 4.92
N ILE A 81 -3.02 10.96 5.50
CA ILE A 81 -1.64 11.23 5.95
C ILE A 81 -0.68 10.49 5.01
N SER A 82 -0.04 11.24 4.12
CA SER A 82 0.90 10.77 3.10
C SER A 82 2.24 11.51 3.19
N THR A 83 2.72 11.69 4.42
CA THR A 83 4.02 12.29 4.74
C THR A 83 5.14 11.25 4.72
N SER A 84 6.35 11.63 5.14
CA SER A 84 7.41 10.65 5.39
C SER A 84 7.04 9.76 6.57
N THR A 85 7.34 8.47 6.47
CA THR A 85 6.95 7.41 7.43
C THR A 85 7.23 7.75 8.89
N GLY A 86 8.38 8.38 9.20
CA GLY A 86 8.72 8.74 10.58
C GLY A 86 7.77 9.74 11.26
N THR A 87 6.88 10.38 10.50
CA THR A 87 5.86 11.30 11.03
C THR A 87 4.47 10.67 11.17
N HIS A 88 4.27 9.46 10.66
CA HIS A 88 2.97 8.79 10.68
C HIS A 88 2.41 8.60 12.10
N PRO A 89 3.18 8.12 13.10
CA PRO A 89 2.63 7.89 14.44
C PRO A 89 2.04 9.17 15.05
N ASP A 90 2.79 10.28 15.03
CA ASP A 90 2.38 11.51 15.68
C ASP A 90 1.22 12.21 14.96
N LEU A 91 1.22 12.20 13.62
CA LEU A 91 0.11 12.77 12.85
C LEU A 91 -1.18 11.95 13.02
N THR A 92 -1.05 10.62 13.10
CA THR A 92 -2.20 9.73 13.30
C THR A 92 -2.77 9.88 14.71
N ARG A 93 -1.91 9.91 15.74
CA ARG A 93 -2.31 10.21 17.12
C ARG A 93 -3.05 11.54 17.22
N TYR A 94 -2.48 12.58 16.64
CA TYR A 94 -3.10 13.90 16.63
C TYR A 94 -4.49 13.88 15.97
N ALA A 95 -4.64 13.20 14.82
CA ALA A 95 -5.94 13.08 14.16
C ALA A 95 -7.00 12.40 15.04
N VAL A 96 -6.65 11.26 15.66
CA VAL A 96 -7.61 10.52 16.51
C VAL A 96 -7.90 11.21 17.84
N GLU A 97 -6.94 11.93 18.41
CA GLU A 97 -7.15 12.78 19.61
C GLU A 97 -8.16 13.91 19.34
N HIS A 98 -8.27 14.36 18.09
CA HIS A 98 -9.26 15.34 17.64
C HIS A 98 -10.55 14.71 17.09
N GLY A 99 -10.69 13.38 17.18
CA GLY A 99 -11.88 12.67 16.72
C GLY A 99 -12.00 12.59 15.19
N VAL A 100 -10.92 12.79 14.44
CA VAL A 100 -10.94 12.82 12.97
C VAL A 100 -10.50 11.46 12.41
N PRO A 101 -11.40 10.73 11.71
CA PRO A 101 -11.03 9.50 11.00
C PRO A 101 -9.90 9.73 10.00
N CYS A 102 -9.00 8.76 9.85
CA CYS A 102 -7.85 8.94 8.97
C CYS A 102 -7.46 7.73 8.13
N LEU A 103 -6.92 8.00 6.94
CA LEU A 103 -6.15 7.06 6.13
C LEU A 103 -4.68 7.45 6.25
N VAL A 104 -3.82 6.55 6.71
CA VAL A 104 -2.37 6.79 6.85
C VAL A 104 -1.60 5.86 5.93
N GLU A 105 -0.61 6.42 5.21
CA GLU A 105 0.27 5.64 4.35
C GLU A 105 1.04 4.57 5.11
N LYS A 106 1.39 3.49 4.40
CA LYS A 106 2.19 2.40 4.97
C LYS A 106 3.68 2.78 5.03
N PRO A 107 4.45 2.19 5.96
CA PRO A 107 3.97 1.54 7.18
C PRO A 107 3.51 2.58 8.23
N LEU A 108 2.76 2.13 9.23
CA LEU A 108 2.27 3.00 10.31
C LEU A 108 3.40 3.62 11.16
N SER A 109 4.54 2.95 11.25
CA SER A 109 5.77 3.41 11.92
C SER A 109 7.00 2.92 11.16
N LEU A 110 8.11 3.66 11.27
CA LEU A 110 9.43 3.19 10.83
C LEU A 110 9.94 2.04 11.70
N ASP A 111 9.63 2.08 13.00
CA ASP A 111 9.91 0.98 13.90
C ASP A 111 8.75 -0.02 13.86
N LEU A 112 8.95 -1.08 13.06
CA LEU A 112 7.97 -2.15 12.91
C LEU A 112 7.69 -2.89 14.24
N ALA A 113 8.62 -2.87 15.19
CA ALA A 113 8.46 -3.53 16.49
C ALA A 113 7.44 -2.81 17.39
N GLU A 114 7.22 -1.51 17.17
CA GLU A 114 6.26 -0.69 17.93
C GLU A 114 4.84 -0.73 17.37
N ILE A 115 4.65 -1.24 16.14
CA ILE A 115 3.34 -1.30 15.48
C ILE A 115 2.27 -1.97 16.35
N PRO A 116 2.51 -3.11 17.03
CA PRO A 116 1.48 -3.72 17.88
C PRO A 116 0.95 -2.79 18.98
N GLN A 117 1.85 -2.15 19.73
CA GLN A 117 1.48 -1.24 20.83
C GLN A 117 0.86 0.05 20.30
N LEU A 118 1.39 0.59 19.20
CA LEU A 118 0.84 1.77 18.54
C LEU A 118 -0.57 1.50 18.02
N SER A 119 -0.80 0.34 17.41
CA SER A 119 -2.12 -0.05 16.92
C SER A 119 -3.13 -0.18 18.05
N GLU A 120 -2.78 -0.83 19.17
CA GLU A 120 -3.63 -0.90 20.35
C GLU A 120 -3.97 0.51 20.90
N GLN A 121 -2.97 1.37 21.02
CA GLN A 121 -3.16 2.76 21.46
C GLN A 121 -4.13 3.51 20.54
N LEU A 122 -3.90 3.47 19.23
CA LEU A 122 -4.72 4.20 18.25
C LEU A 122 -6.15 3.69 18.21
N GLU A 123 -6.34 2.37 18.16
CA GLU A 123 -7.68 1.76 18.11
C GLU A 123 -8.48 2.02 19.41
N SER A 124 -7.82 2.19 20.55
CA SER A 124 -8.49 2.51 21.82
C SER A 124 -9.23 3.85 21.84
N HIS A 125 -8.94 4.75 20.90
CA HIS A 125 -9.65 6.03 20.75
C HIS A 125 -11.06 5.85 20.16
N GLY A 126 -11.35 4.71 19.54
CA GLY A 126 -12.64 4.47 18.88
C GLY A 126 -12.88 5.30 17.61
N VAL A 127 -11.83 5.98 17.11
CA VAL A 127 -11.86 6.74 15.86
C VAL A 127 -11.43 5.82 14.71
N PRO A 128 -12.19 5.73 13.60
CA PRO A 128 -11.84 4.86 12.49
C PRO A 128 -10.51 5.23 11.82
N ILE A 129 -9.64 4.25 11.61
CA ILE A 129 -8.34 4.41 10.95
C ILE A 129 -8.16 3.36 9.86
N MET A 130 -7.65 3.78 8.71
CA MET A 130 -7.16 2.91 7.65
C MET A 130 -5.65 3.07 7.51
N VAL A 131 -4.92 1.96 7.44
CA VAL A 131 -3.54 1.93 6.94
C VAL A 131 -3.60 1.60 5.45
N ALA A 132 -2.80 2.29 4.62
CA ALA A 132 -2.88 2.23 3.14
C ALA A 132 -2.31 0.94 2.52
N PHE A 133 -2.80 -0.22 2.96
CA PHE A 133 -2.60 -1.49 2.27
C PHE A 133 -3.57 -1.61 1.08
N HIS A 134 -3.34 -0.75 0.08
CA HIS A 134 -4.25 -0.51 -1.05
C HIS A 134 -4.66 -1.79 -1.80
N ARG A 135 -3.81 -2.84 -1.84
CA ARG A 135 -4.12 -4.11 -2.51
C ARG A 135 -5.33 -4.83 -1.93
N ARG A 136 -5.73 -4.55 -0.69
CA ARG A 136 -7.00 -5.04 -0.14
C ARG A 136 -8.22 -4.40 -0.80
N TYR A 137 -8.09 -3.27 -1.49
CA TYR A 137 -9.15 -2.60 -2.25
C TYR A 137 -9.08 -2.91 -3.76
N ASP A 138 -8.10 -3.71 -4.20
CA ASP A 138 -7.96 -4.15 -5.58
C ASP A 138 -9.02 -5.21 -5.93
N GLU A 139 -9.72 -5.01 -7.04
CA GLU A 139 -10.84 -5.88 -7.46
C GLU A 139 -10.39 -7.33 -7.67
N GLY A 140 -9.20 -7.53 -8.26
CA GLY A 140 -8.62 -8.85 -8.49
C GLY A 140 -8.36 -9.58 -7.17
N HIS A 141 -7.73 -8.90 -6.21
CA HIS A 141 -7.44 -9.47 -4.89
C HIS A 141 -8.71 -9.74 -4.08
N GLN A 142 -9.71 -8.86 -4.13
CA GLN A 142 -11.02 -9.08 -3.51
C GLN A 142 -11.74 -10.31 -4.08
N ARG A 143 -11.74 -10.48 -5.41
CA ARG A 143 -12.30 -11.67 -6.07
C ARG A 143 -11.52 -12.92 -5.71
N LEU A 144 -10.19 -12.86 -5.68
CA LEU A 144 -9.34 -13.98 -5.28
C LEU A 144 -9.66 -14.42 -3.85
N ARG A 145 -9.81 -13.48 -2.91
CA ARG A 145 -10.24 -13.77 -1.54
C ARG A 145 -11.61 -14.43 -1.48
N GLN A 146 -12.57 -13.99 -2.29
CA GLN A 146 -13.89 -14.63 -2.37
C GLN A 146 -13.79 -16.07 -2.89
N ARG A 147 -12.92 -16.35 -3.87
CA ARG A 147 -12.69 -17.72 -4.39
C ARG A 147 -12.09 -18.64 -3.33
N ILE A 148 -11.13 -18.14 -2.54
CA ILE A 148 -10.54 -18.87 -1.41
C ILE A 148 -11.61 -19.16 -0.35
N ARG A 149 -12.31 -18.13 0.14
CA ARG A 149 -13.30 -18.27 1.23
C ARG A 149 -14.52 -19.09 0.86
N SER A 150 -14.90 -19.14 -0.42
CA SER A 150 -15.99 -20.00 -0.90
C SER A 150 -15.62 -21.48 -0.93
N GLY A 151 -14.35 -21.84 -0.75
CA GLY A 151 -13.86 -23.22 -0.84
C GLY A 151 -13.78 -23.77 -2.26
N SER A 152 -14.08 -22.94 -3.28
CA SER A 152 -14.11 -23.37 -4.70
C SER A 152 -12.77 -23.85 -5.26
N MET A 153 -11.67 -23.61 -4.55
CA MET A 153 -10.32 -24.02 -4.91
C MET A 153 -9.88 -25.34 -4.26
N GLY A 154 -10.68 -25.87 -3.33
CA GLY A 154 -10.25 -26.92 -2.40
C GLY A 154 -9.16 -26.42 -1.43
N PRO A 155 -8.47 -27.32 -0.70
CA PRO A 155 -7.35 -26.95 0.15
C PRO A 155 -6.25 -26.19 -0.61
N ILE A 156 -5.86 -25.03 -0.08
CA ILE A 156 -4.78 -24.21 -0.64
C ILE A 156 -3.43 -24.90 -0.43
N ARG A 157 -2.59 -24.90 -1.47
CA ARG A 157 -1.28 -25.57 -1.47
C ARG A 157 -0.14 -24.59 -1.61
N LEU A 158 -0.16 -23.81 -2.68
CA LEU A 158 0.93 -22.93 -3.09
C LEU A 158 0.39 -21.54 -3.43
N ILE A 159 1.19 -20.53 -3.10
CA ILE A 159 0.93 -19.14 -3.48
C ILE A 159 2.21 -18.61 -4.11
N HIS A 160 2.13 -18.02 -5.30
CA HIS A 160 3.24 -17.33 -5.93
C HIS A 160 2.88 -15.86 -6.08
N ALA A 161 3.69 -14.98 -5.50
CA ALA A 161 3.56 -13.54 -5.66
C ALA A 161 4.83 -12.96 -6.28
N VAL A 162 4.63 -12.08 -7.24
CA VAL A 162 5.69 -11.28 -7.87
C VAL A 162 5.40 -9.81 -7.60
N ASN A 163 6.45 -9.07 -7.26
CA ASN A 163 6.38 -7.65 -6.99
C ASN A 163 7.67 -6.99 -7.48
N HIS A 164 7.70 -6.66 -8.76
CA HIS A 164 8.84 -6.10 -9.44
C HIS A 164 8.55 -4.66 -9.87
N ASP A 165 9.33 -3.72 -9.35
CA ASP A 165 9.29 -2.35 -9.84
C ASP A 165 10.01 -2.24 -11.17
N HIS A 166 9.38 -1.52 -12.10
CA HIS A 166 9.98 -1.28 -13.41
C HIS A 166 11.31 -0.51 -13.31
N ARG A 167 11.43 0.37 -12.31
CA ARG A 167 12.56 1.30 -12.13
C ARG A 167 13.06 1.24 -10.69
N HIS A 168 14.27 1.71 -10.47
CA HIS A 168 14.73 2.00 -9.11
C HIS A 168 13.88 3.07 -8.45
N VAL A 169 13.83 3.02 -7.12
CA VAL A 169 13.36 4.17 -6.33
C VAL A 169 14.39 5.30 -6.39
N ASP A 170 13.95 6.50 -6.03
CA ASP A 170 14.84 7.67 -5.94
C ASP A 170 16.02 7.37 -4.98
N PRO A 171 17.28 7.57 -5.40
CA PRO A 171 18.45 7.36 -4.54
C PRO A 171 18.37 8.10 -3.20
N ASP A 172 17.76 9.29 -3.16
CA ASP A 172 17.60 10.08 -1.93
C ASP A 172 16.52 9.47 -1.00
N TYR A 173 15.65 8.61 -1.52
CA TYR A 173 14.64 7.88 -0.74
C TYR A 173 15.18 6.59 -0.11
N ILE A 174 16.16 5.93 -0.74
CA ILE A 174 16.67 4.61 -0.30
C ILE A 174 17.07 4.60 1.19
N PRO A 175 17.86 5.57 1.71
CA PRO A 175 18.25 5.60 3.13
C PRO A 175 17.08 5.73 4.11
N HIS A 176 15.91 6.12 3.62
CA HIS A 176 14.71 6.39 4.43
C HIS A 176 13.58 5.39 4.19
N SER A 177 13.75 4.46 3.24
CA SER A 177 12.73 3.47 2.85
C SER A 177 12.51 2.38 3.89
N GLY A 178 13.53 2.09 4.71
CA GLY A 178 13.53 0.91 5.60
C GLY A 178 13.85 -0.40 4.88
N GLY A 179 14.19 -0.33 3.59
CA GLY A 179 14.63 -1.45 2.77
C GLY A 179 13.52 -2.25 2.11
N ILE A 180 13.90 -3.14 1.18
CA ILE A 180 12.98 -3.86 0.29
C ILE A 180 11.89 -4.65 1.02
N TRP A 181 12.19 -5.19 2.20
CA TRP A 181 11.23 -5.95 3.01
C TRP A 181 10.12 -5.09 3.60
N ARG A 182 10.44 -3.84 3.95
CA ARG A 182 9.54 -2.90 4.64
C ARG A 182 8.85 -1.94 3.67
N ASP A 183 9.49 -1.65 2.55
CA ASP A 183 8.95 -0.75 1.54
C ASP A 183 8.20 -1.49 0.43
N LEU A 184 8.83 -2.49 -0.21
CA LEU A 184 8.26 -3.16 -1.37
C LEU A 184 7.41 -4.38 -0.97
N LEU A 185 8.03 -5.35 -0.29
CA LEU A 185 7.43 -6.66 -0.01
C LEU A 185 6.45 -6.66 1.17
N ILE A 186 6.39 -5.56 1.93
CA ILE A 186 5.40 -5.42 3.01
C ILE A 186 3.96 -5.54 2.48
N HIS A 187 3.72 -5.16 1.22
CA HIS A 187 2.41 -5.30 0.58
C HIS A 187 2.03 -6.77 0.38
N ASP A 188 2.99 -7.63 0.01
CA ASP A 188 2.78 -9.07 -0.13
C ASP A 188 2.62 -9.75 1.24
N PHE A 189 3.40 -9.29 2.22
CA PHE A 189 3.30 -9.74 3.62
C PHE A 189 2.00 -9.32 4.31
N ASP A 190 1.33 -8.28 3.82
CA ASP A 190 -0.04 -7.94 4.20
C ASP A 190 -1.08 -8.77 3.42
N THR A 191 -0.97 -8.77 2.10
CA THR A 191 -2.01 -9.25 1.19
C THR A 191 -2.18 -10.76 1.29
N ILE A 192 -1.08 -11.53 1.31
CA ILE A 192 -1.16 -13.00 1.28
C ILE A 192 -1.82 -13.56 2.55
N PRO A 193 -1.39 -13.20 3.79
CA PRO A 193 -2.09 -13.66 4.99
C PRO A 193 -3.56 -13.24 5.01
N TRP A 194 -3.89 -12.04 4.53
CA TRP A 194 -5.28 -11.58 4.44
C TRP A 194 -6.13 -12.38 3.44
N LEU A 195 -5.57 -12.75 2.28
CA LEU A 195 -6.23 -13.60 1.29
C LEU A 195 -6.55 -14.97 1.88
N LEU A 196 -5.60 -15.56 2.60
CA LEU A 196 -5.69 -16.92 3.14
C LEU A 196 -6.50 -16.99 4.44
N ASP A 197 -6.59 -15.89 5.19
CA ASP A 197 -7.09 -15.90 6.58
C ASP A 197 -6.33 -16.93 7.44
N ASP A 198 -5.02 -17.04 7.19
CA ASP A 198 -4.13 -18.03 7.80
C ASP A 198 -2.86 -17.35 8.37
N ARG A 199 -2.33 -17.94 9.44
CA ARG A 199 -1.23 -17.39 10.21
C ARG A 199 0.11 -17.89 9.68
N PRO A 200 1.05 -17.01 9.28
CA PRO A 200 2.39 -17.43 8.94
C PRO A 200 3.16 -17.91 10.20
N VAL A 201 3.91 -19.00 10.08
CA VAL A 201 4.64 -19.64 11.19
C VAL A 201 6.16 -19.52 11.05
N SER A 202 6.67 -19.44 9.83
CA SER A 202 8.08 -19.20 9.55
C SER A 202 8.30 -18.60 8.18
N VAL A 203 9.40 -17.87 8.02
CA VAL A 203 9.87 -17.35 6.74
C VAL A 203 11.33 -17.71 6.54
N TYR A 204 11.68 -18.13 5.33
CA TYR A 204 13.06 -18.19 4.86
C TYR A 204 13.23 -17.16 3.75
N ALA A 205 14.26 -16.31 3.83
CA ALA A 205 14.46 -15.23 2.89
C ALA A 205 15.92 -15.12 2.43
N THR A 206 16.10 -14.56 1.24
CA THR A 206 17.40 -14.23 0.65
C THR A 206 17.29 -12.89 -0.06
N GLY A 207 18.34 -12.08 0.01
CA GLY A 207 18.44 -10.80 -0.71
C GLY A 207 19.83 -10.58 -1.29
N GLY A 208 19.92 -9.72 -2.30
CA GLY A 208 21.16 -9.31 -2.94
C GLY A 208 21.05 -7.94 -3.59
N VAL A 209 22.20 -7.42 -3.99
CA VAL A 209 22.34 -6.21 -4.82
C VAL A 209 22.96 -6.66 -6.13
N LEU A 210 22.19 -6.57 -7.21
CA LEU A 210 22.55 -7.08 -8.53
C LEU A 210 22.73 -5.99 -9.59
N ASP A 211 22.35 -4.75 -9.29
CA ASP A 211 22.37 -3.66 -10.27
C ASP A 211 23.04 -2.38 -9.72
N ALA A 212 22.53 -1.82 -8.63
CA ALA A 212 22.95 -0.49 -8.15
C ALA A 212 23.58 -0.50 -6.76
N GLU A 213 24.85 -0.10 -6.66
CA GLU A 213 25.64 -0.11 -5.41
C GLU A 213 25.02 0.71 -4.27
N VAL A 214 24.21 1.74 -4.59
CA VAL A 214 23.54 2.59 -3.59
C VAL A 214 22.67 1.80 -2.61
N TYR A 215 22.09 0.67 -3.03
CA TYR A 215 21.33 -0.20 -2.11
C TYR A 215 22.27 -0.83 -1.08
N SER A 216 23.44 -1.32 -1.52
CA SER A 216 24.44 -1.88 -0.60
C SER A 216 25.00 -0.83 0.36
N ASP A 217 25.22 0.41 -0.10
CA ASP A 217 25.68 1.51 0.74
C ASP A 217 24.68 1.87 1.86
N CYS A 218 23.40 1.56 1.64
CA CYS A 218 22.31 1.79 2.57
C CYS A 218 21.92 0.53 3.37
N ASP A 219 22.68 -0.56 3.28
CA ASP A 219 22.38 -1.86 3.92
C ASP A 219 21.00 -2.43 3.49
N ASP A 220 20.67 -2.26 2.21
CA ASP A 220 19.44 -2.70 1.55
C ASP A 220 19.74 -3.69 0.39
N PHE A 221 18.69 -4.27 -0.17
CA PHE A 221 18.72 -5.16 -1.33
C PHE A 221 17.91 -4.57 -2.50
N ASP A 222 18.36 -4.78 -3.73
CA ASP A 222 17.55 -4.48 -4.93
C ASP A 222 16.77 -5.70 -5.42
N THR A 223 17.15 -6.90 -4.97
CA THR A 223 16.57 -8.18 -5.37
C THR A 223 16.37 -9.06 -4.14
N ALA A 224 15.17 -9.59 -3.96
CA ALA A 224 14.80 -10.35 -2.77
C ALA A 224 13.83 -11.49 -3.09
N SER A 225 13.86 -12.54 -2.27
CA SER A 225 12.89 -13.64 -2.32
C SER A 225 12.62 -14.19 -0.93
N ALA A 226 11.38 -14.57 -0.67
CA ALA A 226 10.97 -15.17 0.59
C ALA A 226 10.03 -16.37 0.38
N VAL A 227 10.22 -17.42 1.17
CA VAL A 227 9.31 -18.57 1.31
C VAL A 227 8.66 -18.50 2.67
N ILE A 228 7.34 -18.33 2.70
CA ILE A 228 6.53 -18.25 3.92
C ILE A 228 5.79 -19.58 4.10
N THR A 229 5.88 -20.17 5.29
CA THR A 229 5.06 -21.33 5.67
C THR A 229 3.94 -20.87 6.58
N PHE A 230 2.73 -21.33 6.32
CA PHE A 230 1.53 -21.02 7.11
C PHE A 230 1.13 -22.17 8.05
N ALA A 231 0.28 -21.89 9.03
CA ALA A 231 -0.16 -22.86 10.02
C ALA A 231 -0.93 -24.04 9.40
N SER A 232 -1.67 -23.82 8.31
CA SER A 232 -2.29 -24.90 7.53
C SER A 232 -1.30 -25.81 6.82
N GLY A 233 -0.03 -25.40 6.69
CA GLY A 233 1.00 -26.06 5.89
C GLY A 233 1.11 -25.55 4.45
N SER A 234 0.23 -24.65 4.00
CA SER A 234 0.41 -23.99 2.69
C SER A 234 1.68 -23.13 2.67
N GLN A 235 2.23 -22.93 1.48
CA GLN A 235 3.47 -22.17 1.29
C GLN A 235 3.29 -21.04 0.29
N ALA A 236 3.88 -19.89 0.58
CA ALA A 236 3.98 -18.78 -0.35
C ALA A 236 5.42 -18.52 -0.78
N LEU A 237 5.66 -18.37 -2.08
CA LEU A 237 6.89 -17.84 -2.65
C LEU A 237 6.62 -16.40 -3.09
N VAL A 238 7.40 -15.47 -2.56
CA VAL A 238 7.32 -14.04 -2.89
C VAL A 238 8.65 -13.61 -3.48
N SER A 239 8.65 -12.97 -4.65
CA SER A 239 9.83 -12.34 -5.24
C SER A 239 9.65 -10.83 -5.35
N GLY A 240 10.71 -10.10 -4.98
CA GLY A 240 10.80 -8.66 -5.03
C GLY A 240 12.00 -8.22 -5.86
N GLY A 241 11.81 -7.21 -6.71
CA GLY A 241 12.89 -6.69 -7.54
C GLY A 241 12.72 -5.20 -7.79
N ARG A 242 13.82 -4.46 -7.78
CA ARG A 242 13.89 -3.08 -8.25
C ARG A 242 14.54 -3.06 -9.63
N ASN A 243 14.02 -2.21 -10.52
CA ASN A 243 14.56 -2.04 -11.88
C ASN A 243 14.43 -3.28 -12.79
N VAL A 244 13.27 -3.92 -12.80
CA VAL A 244 12.96 -4.97 -13.76
C VAL A 244 12.51 -4.36 -15.09
N ALA A 245 13.38 -4.46 -16.10
CA ALA A 245 13.25 -3.73 -17.36
C ALA A 245 11.98 -4.05 -18.17
N SER A 246 11.33 -5.19 -17.94
CA SER A 246 10.15 -5.58 -18.72
C SER A 246 8.89 -4.78 -18.37
N GLY A 247 8.81 -4.18 -17.18
CA GLY A 247 7.70 -3.36 -16.72
C GLY A 247 7.37 -3.55 -15.25
N GLN A 248 6.37 -2.83 -14.75
CA GLN A 248 5.87 -2.96 -13.39
C GLN A 248 5.03 -4.24 -13.28
N ASP A 249 5.48 -5.18 -12.46
CA ASP A 249 4.86 -6.50 -12.30
C ASP A 249 4.37 -6.69 -10.88
N VAL A 250 3.05 -6.80 -10.69
CA VAL A 250 2.46 -7.12 -9.39
C VAL A 250 1.31 -8.09 -9.56
N ALA A 251 1.56 -9.35 -9.26
CA ALA A 251 0.58 -10.42 -9.36
C ALA A 251 0.67 -11.41 -8.20
N THR A 252 -0.48 -11.95 -7.79
CA THR A 252 -0.59 -13.01 -6.78
C THR A 252 -1.43 -14.16 -7.33
N SER A 253 -0.78 -15.31 -7.53
CA SER A 253 -1.41 -16.55 -7.99
C SER A 253 -1.55 -17.53 -6.84
N VAL A 254 -2.74 -18.11 -6.67
CA VAL A 254 -3.06 -19.08 -5.61
C VAL A 254 -3.49 -20.39 -6.24
N TYR A 255 -2.91 -21.49 -5.76
CA TYR A 255 -3.12 -22.84 -6.25
C TYR A 255 -3.74 -23.70 -5.14
N GLY A 256 -4.99 -24.09 -5.33
CA GLY A 256 -5.65 -25.09 -4.51
C GLY A 256 -5.62 -26.48 -5.16
N SER A 257 -6.23 -27.47 -4.52
CA SER A 257 -6.33 -28.83 -5.08
C SER A 257 -7.22 -28.91 -6.32
N ASP A 258 -8.21 -28.02 -6.41
CA ASP A 258 -9.32 -28.13 -7.37
C ASP A 258 -9.28 -27.00 -8.42
N ALA A 259 -8.67 -25.85 -8.08
CA ALA A 259 -8.55 -24.72 -8.99
C ALA A 259 -7.35 -23.82 -8.64
N ALA A 260 -6.96 -23.00 -9.61
CA ALA A 260 -6.00 -21.91 -9.44
C ALA A 260 -6.58 -20.61 -9.98
N PHE A 261 -6.27 -19.51 -9.30
CA PHE A 261 -6.69 -18.16 -9.71
C PHE A 261 -5.56 -17.17 -9.45
N SER A 262 -5.53 -16.09 -10.22
CA SER A 262 -4.53 -15.04 -10.08
C SER A 262 -5.18 -13.66 -10.06
N ALA A 263 -4.63 -12.77 -9.25
CA ALA A 263 -4.91 -11.34 -9.28
C ALA A 263 -3.69 -10.62 -9.86
N GLY A 264 -3.90 -9.71 -10.81
CA GLY A 264 -2.83 -8.90 -11.42
C GLY A 264 -2.17 -9.47 -12.67
N VAL A 265 -2.69 -10.56 -13.23
CA VAL A 265 -2.33 -11.04 -14.58
C VAL A 265 -3.40 -10.58 -15.56
N ASP A 266 -2.99 -9.74 -16.50
CA ASP A 266 -3.82 -9.16 -17.57
C ASP A 266 -2.99 -8.90 -18.84
N ASP A 267 -3.56 -8.16 -19.80
CA ASP A 267 -2.92 -7.78 -21.07
C ASP A 267 -1.81 -6.73 -20.95
N HIS A 268 -1.47 -6.34 -19.70
CA HIS A 268 -0.32 -5.51 -19.35
C HIS A 268 0.79 -6.27 -18.59
N THR A 269 0.63 -7.58 -18.39
CA THR A 269 1.64 -8.42 -17.71
C THR A 269 3.00 -8.31 -18.41
N PRO A 270 4.09 -7.90 -17.73
CA PRO A 270 5.38 -7.63 -18.35
C PRO A 270 6.25 -8.90 -18.51
N VAL A 271 5.64 -9.99 -18.98
CA VAL A 271 6.32 -11.25 -19.26
C VAL A 271 5.95 -11.71 -20.66
N GLU A 272 6.94 -11.81 -21.54
CA GLU A 272 6.74 -12.17 -22.94
C GLU A 272 6.52 -13.69 -23.08
N PRO A 273 5.36 -14.15 -23.61
CA PRO A 273 5.15 -15.55 -23.92
C PRO A 273 6.01 -15.97 -25.12
N LEU A 274 6.68 -17.11 -25.01
CA LEU A 274 7.57 -17.63 -26.06
C LEU A 274 6.91 -18.73 -26.91
N GLU A 275 5.69 -19.12 -26.56
CA GLU A 275 4.90 -20.11 -27.28
C GLU A 275 4.43 -19.58 -28.64
N SER A 276 4.57 -20.39 -29.68
CA SER A 276 4.12 -20.04 -31.03
C SER A 276 2.61 -19.78 -31.07
N GLY A 277 2.22 -18.60 -31.57
CA GLY A 277 0.82 -18.20 -31.72
C GLY A 277 0.24 -17.48 -30.51
N THR A 278 1.02 -17.30 -29.43
CA THR A 278 0.63 -16.44 -28.30
C THR A 278 1.14 -15.02 -28.55
N ALA A 279 0.24 -14.04 -28.48
CA ALA A 279 0.63 -12.64 -28.60
C ALA A 279 1.21 -12.13 -27.27
N PRO A 280 2.30 -11.33 -27.30
CA PRO A 280 2.74 -10.63 -26.11
C PRO A 280 1.73 -9.56 -25.69
N SER A 281 1.87 -9.09 -24.45
CA SER A 281 1.17 -7.90 -23.94
C SER A 281 1.42 -6.70 -24.86
N VAL A 282 0.38 -5.90 -25.11
CA VAL A 282 0.44 -4.78 -26.08
C VAL A 282 1.23 -3.60 -25.50
N THR A 283 1.06 -3.37 -24.21
CA THR A 283 1.72 -2.34 -23.40
C THR A 283 1.95 -2.91 -22.01
N THR A 284 2.89 -2.38 -21.24
CA THR A 284 3.10 -2.78 -19.85
C THR A 284 2.83 -1.60 -18.92
N TYR A 285 2.59 -1.89 -17.64
CA TYR A 285 2.52 -0.84 -16.63
C TYR A 285 3.90 -0.23 -16.39
N GLU A 286 3.98 1.10 -16.32
CA GLU A 286 5.24 1.82 -16.12
C GLU A 286 5.59 2.06 -14.65
N ASP A 287 4.57 2.12 -13.80
CA ASP A 287 4.68 2.47 -12.37
C ASP A 287 3.53 1.82 -11.59
N PHE A 288 3.72 1.60 -10.29
CA PHE A 288 2.67 1.06 -9.43
C PHE A 288 1.42 1.96 -9.37
N MET A 289 1.55 3.29 -9.52
CA MET A 289 0.41 4.21 -9.56
C MET A 289 -0.47 4.00 -10.79
N ASP A 290 0.12 3.59 -11.92
CA ASP A 290 -0.60 3.21 -13.13
C ASP A 290 -1.30 1.86 -12.92
N ARG A 291 -0.53 0.84 -12.50
CA ARG A 291 -1.03 -0.52 -12.18
C ARG A 291 -2.19 -0.51 -11.18
N PHE A 292 -2.16 0.39 -10.20
CA PHE A 292 -3.15 0.47 -9.12
C PHE A 292 -4.04 1.71 -9.20
N ALA A 293 -4.14 2.39 -10.34
CA ALA A 293 -4.93 3.63 -10.46
C ALA A 293 -6.39 3.45 -9.99
N ALA A 294 -7.06 2.38 -10.46
CA ALA A 294 -8.42 2.04 -10.04
C ALA A 294 -8.49 1.64 -8.56
N THR A 295 -7.44 0.97 -8.07
CA THR A 295 -7.33 0.50 -6.68
C THR A 295 -7.18 1.67 -5.71
N PHE A 296 -6.38 2.69 -6.02
CA PHE A 296 -6.28 3.92 -5.22
C PHE A 296 -7.61 4.68 -5.21
N ARG A 297 -8.36 4.72 -6.31
CA ARG A 297 -9.74 5.26 -6.31
C ARG A 297 -10.67 4.45 -5.40
N GLY A 298 -10.56 3.12 -5.43
CA GLY A 298 -11.32 2.21 -4.57
C GLY A 298 -11.03 2.42 -3.08
N GLU A 299 -9.76 2.58 -2.72
CA GLU A 299 -9.32 2.88 -1.35
C GLU A 299 -9.89 4.22 -0.86
N ILE A 300 -9.81 5.29 -1.66
CA ILE A 300 -10.39 6.60 -1.31
C ILE A 300 -11.91 6.51 -1.17
N ARG A 301 -12.59 5.81 -2.07
CA ARG A 301 -14.04 5.60 -1.96
C ARG A 301 -14.44 4.91 -0.66
N HIS A 302 -13.69 3.88 -0.26
CA HIS A 302 -13.89 3.18 1.01
C HIS A 302 -13.61 4.09 2.20
N PHE A 303 -12.52 4.86 2.16
CA PHE A 303 -12.19 5.85 3.19
C PHE A 303 -13.31 6.88 3.37
N LEU A 304 -13.84 7.42 2.28
CA LEU A 304 -14.94 8.38 2.33
C LEU A 304 -16.23 7.77 2.89
N ALA A 305 -16.53 6.50 2.57
CA ALA A 305 -17.64 5.77 3.16
C ALA A 305 -17.45 5.54 4.67
N MET A 306 -16.22 5.23 5.10
CA MET A 306 -15.87 5.10 6.51
C MET A 306 -16.04 6.43 7.25
N VAL A 307 -15.60 7.55 6.66
CA VAL A 307 -15.82 8.90 7.20
C VAL A 307 -17.31 9.22 7.37
N ARG A 308 -18.17 8.74 6.45
CA ARG A 308 -19.63 8.87 6.57
C ARG A 308 -20.28 7.91 7.59
N GLY A 309 -19.51 7.00 8.18
CA GLY A 309 -20.03 5.96 9.08
C GLY A 309 -20.80 4.85 8.35
N GLU A 310 -20.56 4.65 7.05
CA GLU A 310 -21.26 3.67 6.21
C GLU A 310 -20.58 2.29 6.24
N THR A 311 -19.30 2.23 6.60
CA THR A 311 -18.49 1.02 6.64
C THR A 311 -17.39 1.11 7.69
N ASP A 312 -16.91 -0.05 8.13
CA ASP A 312 -15.71 -0.17 8.95
C ASP A 312 -14.43 -0.14 8.11
N SER A 313 -13.29 0.03 8.77
CA SER A 313 -11.97 -0.10 8.14
C SER A 313 -11.68 -1.55 7.74
N LEU A 314 -11.27 -1.78 6.49
CA LEU A 314 -10.75 -3.09 6.05
C LEU A 314 -9.27 -3.28 6.41
N THR A 315 -8.60 -2.19 6.76
CA THR A 315 -7.18 -2.11 7.09
C THR A 315 -6.97 -1.31 8.38
N PRO A 316 -7.56 -1.73 9.52
CA PRO A 316 -7.29 -1.07 10.80
C PRO A 316 -5.79 -1.12 11.15
N PRO A 317 -5.29 -0.31 12.08
CA PRO A 317 -3.88 -0.32 12.50
C PRO A 317 -3.34 -1.74 12.78
N SER A 318 -4.13 -2.59 13.44
CA SER A 318 -3.81 -3.99 13.73
C SER A 318 -3.58 -4.85 12.48
N ALA A 319 -4.16 -4.50 11.33
CA ALA A 319 -3.95 -5.22 10.06
C ALA A 319 -2.49 -5.23 9.62
N GLY A 320 -1.72 -4.19 9.96
CA GLY A 320 -0.29 -4.11 9.63
C GLY A 320 0.64 -4.96 10.50
N ILE A 321 0.15 -5.53 11.61
CA ILE A 321 0.99 -6.30 12.56
C ILE A 321 1.59 -7.53 11.88
N VAL A 322 0.79 -8.25 11.10
CA VAL A 322 1.24 -9.46 10.38
C VAL A 322 2.35 -9.11 9.40
N ALA A 323 2.13 -8.07 8.60
CA ALA A 323 3.08 -7.61 7.59
C ALA A 323 4.39 -7.13 8.22
N ALA A 324 4.30 -6.38 9.33
CA ALA A 324 5.45 -5.91 10.09
C ALA A 324 6.31 -7.05 10.63
N ARG A 325 5.69 -8.05 11.27
CA ARG A 325 6.38 -9.23 11.81
C ARG A 325 7.05 -10.06 10.70
N LEU A 326 6.37 -10.25 9.58
CA LEU A 326 6.95 -10.94 8.41
C LEU A 326 8.13 -10.17 7.82
N ALA A 327 8.03 -8.85 7.66
CA ALA A 327 9.11 -8.02 7.13
C ALA A 327 10.37 -8.11 8.01
N MET A 328 10.21 -7.98 9.34
CA MET A 328 11.31 -8.12 10.29
C MET A 328 11.95 -9.52 10.24
N ALA A 329 11.12 -10.56 10.22
CA ALA A 329 11.60 -11.94 10.18
C ALA A 329 12.28 -12.30 8.85
N ALA A 330 11.80 -11.74 7.74
CA ALA A 330 12.43 -11.90 6.43
C ALA A 330 13.79 -11.21 6.38
N GLU A 331 13.90 -9.99 6.93
CA GLU A 331 15.17 -9.29 7.06
C GLU A 331 16.18 -10.11 7.90
N GLU A 332 15.77 -10.60 9.07
CA GLU A 332 16.61 -11.47 9.92
C GLU A 332 17.03 -12.75 9.18
N SER A 333 16.09 -13.39 8.47
CA SER A 333 16.35 -14.62 7.73
C SER A 333 17.37 -14.41 6.62
N ALA A 334 17.24 -13.32 5.85
CA ALA A 334 18.16 -12.96 4.78
C ALA A 334 19.59 -12.69 5.31
N ARG A 335 19.71 -12.02 6.47
CA ARG A 335 21.01 -11.73 7.08
C ARG A 335 21.68 -12.95 7.71
N THR A 336 20.89 -13.86 8.28
CA THR A 336 21.42 -15.04 8.99
C THR A 336 21.57 -16.27 8.09
N GLY A 337 20.94 -16.28 6.92
CA GLY A 337 20.88 -17.43 6.01
C GLY A 337 20.10 -18.62 6.58
N ARG A 338 19.16 -18.37 7.51
CA ARG A 338 18.39 -19.41 8.20
C ARG A 338 16.90 -19.04 8.24
N PRO A 339 15.98 -20.02 8.27
CA PRO A 339 14.57 -19.72 8.48
C PRO A 339 14.33 -19.08 9.85
N THR A 340 13.50 -18.04 9.89
CA THR A 340 13.07 -17.35 11.11
C THR A 340 11.63 -17.74 11.45
N ARG A 341 11.35 -18.02 12.73
CA ARG A 341 9.98 -18.28 13.21
C ARG A 341 9.25 -16.97 13.48
N ILE A 342 7.95 -16.94 13.19
CA ILE A 342 7.11 -15.78 13.50
C ILE A 342 6.54 -15.95 14.91
N GLU A 343 6.86 -15.02 15.79
CA GLU A 343 6.30 -14.96 17.15
C GLU A 343 4.95 -14.26 17.15
N TRP A 344 3.98 -14.83 17.88
CA TRP A 344 2.60 -14.38 17.88
C TRP A 344 2.13 -13.87 19.23
#